data_AF-A0A494XW89-F1
#
_entry.id   AF-A0A494XW89-F1
#
_cell.length_a   1.000
_cell.length_b   1.000
_cell.length_c   1.000
_cell.angle_alpha   90.00
_cell.angle_beta   90.00
_cell.angle_gamma   90.00
#
_symmetry.space_group_name_H-M   'P 1'
#
loop_
_entity.id
_entity.type
_entity.pdbx_description
1 polymer ?
#
loop_
_entity_poly.entity_id
_entity_poly.type
_entity_poly.pdbx_seq_one_letter_code
_entity_poly.pdbx_strand_id
1 'polypeptide(L)'
;MPASGARTSDPNDTQARQDRLNGLTDDLNYRYAVEQHNCYSTFFVNHCLDKARDAMREERAAIRSQQLALDDEIRAQRAAQRNQNAAIKAAQNQADAPQRAVNEQANQKQYDEKQRQAVLDKAQRDAAASDRAANAPSDAEHDAEMQRKLDAARQQGALDAQQRASNEASYRQKQADYQTKLKQAHDNAAADAQQRADNAQKFADKQQAAAQHKADVEQRQKTAADKQKQQEEQDRQQQEQNQQQQQNPQK
;
A
#
# COMPACT_ATOMS: atom_id res chain seq x y z
N MET A 1 52.33 -5.80 19.87
CA MET A 1 51.74 -5.40 18.57
C MET A 1 50.24 -5.61 18.66
N PRO A 2 49.41 -4.55 18.66
CA PRO A 2 47.97 -4.71 18.83
C PRO A 2 47.36 -5.23 17.52
N ALA A 3 46.63 -6.34 17.62
CA ALA A 3 45.83 -6.87 16.54
C ALA A 3 44.64 -5.93 16.30
N SER A 4 44.71 -5.13 15.23
CA SER A 4 43.55 -4.40 14.71
C SER A 4 42.49 -5.42 14.32
N GLY A 5 41.46 -5.53 15.16
CA GLY A 5 40.33 -6.42 14.93
C GLY A 5 39.75 -6.19 13.54
N ALA A 6 39.64 -7.27 12.78
CA ALA A 6 38.86 -7.30 11.55
C ALA A 6 37.42 -6.94 11.93
N ARG A 7 37.04 -5.68 11.69
CA ARG A 7 35.65 -5.25 11.77
C ARG A 7 34.93 -6.02 10.66
N THR A 8 34.14 -7.01 11.04
CA THR A 8 33.09 -7.55 10.17
C THR A 8 32.24 -6.35 9.77
N SER A 9 32.30 -5.92 8.52
CA SER A 9 31.46 -4.79 8.08
C SER A 9 30.01 -5.23 8.23
N ASP A 10 29.24 -4.42 8.94
CA ASP A 10 27.81 -4.64 9.13
C ASP A 10 27.15 -4.78 7.73
N PRO A 11 26.25 -5.75 7.51
CA PRO A 11 25.50 -5.83 6.26
C PRO A 11 24.85 -4.48 5.86
N ASN A 12 24.43 -3.67 6.84
CA ASN A 12 23.91 -2.33 6.60
C ASN A 12 24.98 -1.35 6.08
N ASP A 13 26.23 -1.47 6.52
CA ASP A 13 27.36 -0.66 6.04
C ASP A 13 27.74 -1.04 4.60
N THR A 14 27.76 -2.34 4.28
CA THR A 14 28.03 -2.80 2.92
C THR A 14 26.95 -2.35 1.93
N GLN A 15 25.67 -2.38 2.35
CA GLN A 15 24.56 -1.91 1.53
C GLN A 15 24.64 -0.39 1.32
N ALA A 16 24.91 0.39 2.36
CA ALA A 16 25.06 1.84 2.24
C ALA A 16 26.22 2.24 1.31
N ARG A 17 27.35 1.49 1.35
CA ARG A 17 28.46 1.68 0.42
C ARG A 17 28.07 1.32 -1.02
N GLN A 18 27.33 0.24 -1.22
CA GLN A 18 26.81 -0.14 -2.53
C GLN A 18 25.89 0.93 -3.11
N ASP A 19 24.95 1.44 -2.31
CA ASP A 19 23.98 2.45 -2.75
C ASP A 19 24.68 3.76 -3.12
N ARG A 20 25.75 4.13 -2.40
CA ARG A 20 26.60 5.27 -2.75
C ARG A 20 27.29 5.07 -4.11
N LEU A 21 27.85 3.89 -4.38
CA LEU A 21 28.51 3.60 -5.66
C LEU A 21 27.51 3.58 -6.83
N ASN A 22 26.29 3.10 -6.59
CA ASN A 22 25.20 3.14 -7.55
C ASN A 22 24.81 4.60 -7.86
N GLY A 23 24.61 5.42 -6.82
CA GLY A 23 24.30 6.85 -6.98
C GLY A 23 25.38 7.62 -7.74
N LEU A 24 26.67 7.33 -7.48
CA LEU A 24 27.79 7.91 -8.25
C LEU A 24 27.78 7.48 -9.71
N THR A 25 27.39 6.22 -9.98
CA THR A 25 27.26 5.72 -11.35
C THR A 25 26.12 6.42 -12.09
N ASP A 26 24.99 6.63 -11.41
CA ASP A 26 23.82 7.29 -11.98
C ASP A 26 24.10 8.78 -12.26
N ASP A 27 24.74 9.49 -11.33
CA ASP A 27 25.18 10.87 -11.53
C ASP A 27 26.15 11.00 -12.70
N LEU A 28 27.15 10.10 -12.79
CA LEU A 28 28.09 10.06 -13.90
C LEU A 28 27.38 9.85 -15.25
N ASN A 29 26.43 8.92 -15.30
CA ASN A 29 25.64 8.66 -16.51
C ASN A 29 24.79 9.88 -16.91
N TYR A 30 24.17 10.54 -15.93
CA TYR A 30 23.38 11.76 -16.15
C TYR A 30 24.25 12.89 -16.69
N ARG A 31 25.38 13.18 -16.03
CA ARG A 31 26.33 14.23 -16.45
C ARG A 31 26.85 13.95 -17.85
N TYR A 32 27.22 12.71 -18.15
CA TYR A 32 27.66 12.33 -19.49
C TYR A 32 26.56 12.50 -20.55
N ALA A 33 25.30 12.18 -20.23
CA ALA A 33 24.18 12.39 -21.15
C ALA A 33 23.93 13.88 -21.44
N VAL A 34 24.03 14.74 -20.42
CA VAL A 34 23.92 16.20 -20.57
C VAL A 34 25.08 16.74 -21.42
N GLU A 35 26.33 16.35 -21.12
CA GLU A 35 27.50 16.75 -21.90
C GLU A 35 27.42 16.29 -23.35
N GLN A 36 26.91 15.07 -23.60
CA GLN A 36 26.68 14.59 -24.95
C GLN A 36 25.69 15.47 -25.71
N HIS A 37 24.58 15.87 -25.07
CA HIS A 37 23.62 16.80 -25.67
C HIS A 37 24.26 18.16 -25.97
N ASN A 38 25.08 18.68 -25.05
CA ASN A 38 25.81 19.94 -25.22
C ASN A 38 26.85 19.86 -26.35
N CYS A 39 27.48 18.71 -26.57
CA CYS A 39 28.44 18.56 -27.67
C CYS A 39 27.79 18.75 -29.05
N TYR A 40 26.50 18.41 -29.22
CA TYR A 40 25.80 18.60 -30.49
C TYR A 40 25.50 20.06 -30.82
N SER A 41 25.59 20.98 -29.85
CA SER A 41 25.48 22.43 -30.12
C SER A 41 26.83 23.10 -30.43
N THR A 42 27.94 22.33 -30.43
CA THR A 42 29.30 22.84 -30.65
C THR A 42 29.76 22.58 -32.08
N PHE A 43 30.60 23.46 -32.65
CA PHE A 43 31.13 23.28 -34.01
C PHE A 43 32.00 22.02 -34.18
N PHE A 44 32.77 21.62 -33.16
CA PHE A 44 33.64 20.44 -33.19
C PHE A 44 33.03 19.26 -32.42
N VAL A 45 31.84 18.80 -32.86
CA VAL A 45 31.05 17.75 -32.19
C VAL A 45 31.88 16.49 -31.89
N ASN A 46 32.62 15.95 -32.86
CA ASN A 46 33.38 14.71 -32.68
C ASN A 46 34.46 14.84 -31.59
N HIS A 47 35.22 15.94 -31.59
CA HIS A 47 36.24 16.16 -30.57
C HIS A 47 35.62 16.35 -29.18
N CYS A 48 34.49 17.06 -29.09
CA CYS A 48 33.75 17.22 -27.84
C CYS A 48 33.25 15.86 -27.30
N LEU A 49 32.67 15.02 -28.16
CA LEU A 49 32.17 13.69 -27.79
C LEU A 49 33.29 12.78 -27.30
N ASP A 50 34.45 12.80 -27.93
CA ASP A 50 35.59 11.96 -27.52
C ASP A 50 36.14 12.42 -26.16
N LYS A 51 36.27 13.72 -25.94
CA LYS A 51 36.65 14.27 -24.63
C LYS A 51 35.65 13.88 -23.53
N ALA A 52 34.35 13.96 -23.81
CA ALA A 52 33.31 13.56 -22.86
C ALA A 52 33.35 12.05 -22.56
N ARG A 53 33.65 11.21 -23.57
CA ARG A 53 33.83 9.76 -23.38
C ARG A 53 35.06 9.43 -22.55
N ASP A 54 36.18 10.12 -22.76
CA ASP A 54 37.40 9.87 -22.02
C ASP A 54 37.24 10.23 -20.54
N ALA A 55 36.61 11.39 -20.25
CA ALA A 55 36.24 11.76 -18.88
C ALA A 55 35.31 10.72 -18.23
N MET A 56 34.30 10.23 -18.95
CA MET A 56 33.40 9.19 -18.44
C MET A 56 34.13 7.86 -18.18
N ARG A 57 35.07 7.46 -19.05
CA ARG A 57 35.86 6.24 -18.86
C ARG A 57 36.72 6.29 -17.61
N GLU A 58 37.35 7.44 -17.34
CA GLU A 58 38.20 7.63 -16.16
C GLU A 58 37.39 7.56 -14.86
N GLU A 59 36.30 8.32 -14.76
CA GLU A 59 35.43 8.31 -13.58
C GLU A 59 34.79 6.92 -13.36
N ARG A 60 34.34 6.26 -14.45
CA ARG A 60 33.79 4.90 -14.39
C ARG A 60 34.82 3.87 -13.95
N ALA A 61 36.08 4.02 -14.35
CA ALA A 61 37.16 3.14 -13.90
C ALA A 61 37.40 3.28 -12.39
N ALA A 62 37.35 4.51 -11.86
CA ALA A 62 37.45 4.77 -10.43
C ALA A 62 36.29 4.13 -9.66
N ILE A 63 35.04 4.30 -10.11
CA ILE A 63 33.86 3.67 -9.48
C ILE A 63 33.98 2.14 -9.52
N ARG A 64 34.38 1.56 -10.66
CA ARG A 64 34.55 0.11 -10.80
C ARG A 64 35.63 -0.44 -9.88
N SER A 65 36.72 0.28 -9.65
CA SER A 65 37.77 -0.13 -8.71
C SER A 65 37.24 -0.23 -7.27
N GLN A 66 36.41 0.72 -6.86
CA GLN A 66 35.77 0.71 -5.54
C GLN A 66 34.74 -0.41 -5.42
N GLN A 67 33.99 -0.69 -6.50
CA GLN A 67 33.05 -1.80 -6.56
C GLN A 67 33.77 -3.15 -6.39
N LEU A 68 34.88 -3.37 -7.09
CA LEU A 68 35.65 -4.62 -6.98
C LEU A 68 36.22 -4.82 -5.57
N ALA A 69 36.73 -3.75 -4.95
CA ALA A 69 37.20 -3.81 -3.56
C ALA A 69 36.07 -4.21 -2.59
N LEU A 70 34.88 -3.60 -2.74
CA LEU A 70 33.70 -3.95 -1.94
C LEU A 70 33.27 -5.41 -2.18
N ASP A 71 33.25 -5.87 -3.44
CA ASP A 71 32.87 -7.24 -3.78
C ASP A 71 33.85 -8.27 -3.20
N ASP A 72 35.16 -7.98 -3.21
CA ASP A 72 36.18 -8.84 -2.62
C ASP A 72 36.06 -8.91 -1.09
N GLU A 73 35.75 -7.79 -0.42
CA GLU A 73 35.41 -7.76 1.01
C GLU A 73 34.20 -8.65 1.32
N ILE A 74 33.10 -8.48 0.56
CA ILE A 74 31.87 -9.28 0.70
C ILE A 74 32.16 -10.77 0.48
N ARG A 75 32.98 -11.10 -0.53
CA ARG A 75 33.36 -12.48 -0.82
C ARG A 75 34.15 -13.09 0.33
N ALA A 76 35.13 -12.37 0.87
CA ALA A 76 35.95 -12.81 2.00
C ALA A 76 35.08 -13.06 3.25
N GLN A 77 34.13 -12.17 3.53
CA GLN A 77 33.22 -12.32 4.66
C GLN A 77 32.31 -13.54 4.52
N ARG A 78 31.69 -13.73 3.35
CA ARG A 78 30.86 -14.92 3.11
C ARG A 78 31.68 -16.20 3.19
N ALA A 79 32.94 -16.19 2.76
CA ALA A 79 33.84 -17.33 2.92
C ALA A 79 34.14 -17.62 4.40
N ALA A 80 34.46 -16.61 5.20
CA ALA A 80 34.67 -16.75 6.63
C ALA A 80 33.42 -17.28 7.35
N GLN A 81 32.24 -16.75 7.02
CA GLN A 81 30.97 -17.21 7.59
C GLN A 81 30.67 -18.67 7.22
N ARG A 82 30.91 -19.08 5.97
CA ARG A 82 30.78 -20.49 5.57
C ARG A 82 31.71 -21.39 6.38
N ASN A 83 32.96 -20.98 6.58
CA ASN A 83 33.93 -21.76 7.36
C ASN A 83 33.51 -21.87 8.83
N GLN A 84 33.02 -20.79 9.43
CA GLN A 84 32.48 -20.81 10.80
C GLN A 84 31.28 -21.75 10.92
N ASN A 85 30.30 -21.63 10.00
CA ASN A 85 29.13 -22.48 9.98
C ASN A 85 29.48 -23.96 9.74
N ALA A 86 30.44 -24.24 8.86
CA ALA A 86 30.94 -25.58 8.62
C ALA A 86 31.62 -26.17 9.88
N ALA A 87 32.42 -25.37 10.58
CA ALA A 87 33.05 -25.78 11.84
C ALA A 87 32.02 -26.06 12.94
N ILE A 88 31.00 -25.22 13.08
CA ILE A 88 29.90 -25.44 14.04
C ILE A 88 29.15 -26.73 13.70
N LYS A 89 28.76 -26.92 12.44
CA LYS A 89 28.08 -28.15 12.00
C LYS A 89 28.94 -29.39 12.19
N ALA A 90 30.24 -29.31 11.90
CA ALA A 90 31.16 -30.41 12.12
C ALA A 90 31.26 -30.75 13.61
N ALA A 91 31.37 -29.75 14.49
CA ALA A 91 31.39 -29.95 15.94
C ALA A 91 30.08 -30.55 16.47
N GLN A 92 28.92 -30.05 16.02
CA GLN A 92 27.61 -30.62 16.36
C GLN A 92 27.51 -32.07 15.88
N ASN A 93 27.90 -32.34 14.64
CA ASN A 93 27.89 -33.69 14.11
C ASN A 93 28.81 -34.64 14.90
N GLN A 94 29.96 -34.17 15.37
CA GLN A 94 30.84 -34.98 16.21
C GLN A 94 30.25 -35.23 17.60
N ALA A 95 29.65 -34.21 18.21
CA ALA A 95 28.97 -34.33 19.50
C ALA A 95 27.77 -35.29 19.45
N ASP A 96 26.99 -35.26 18.36
CA ASP A 96 25.80 -36.09 18.17
C ASP A 96 26.12 -37.50 17.63
N ALA A 97 27.35 -37.75 17.18
CA ALA A 97 27.77 -39.05 16.63
C ALA A 97 27.43 -40.27 17.52
N PRO A 98 27.73 -40.28 18.83
CA PRO A 98 27.37 -41.41 19.68
C PRO A 98 25.86 -41.59 19.80
N GLN A 99 25.10 -40.50 19.98
CA GLN A 99 23.64 -40.58 20.08
C GLN A 99 23.01 -41.09 18.77
N ARG A 100 23.54 -40.68 17.61
CA ARG A 100 23.11 -41.20 16.31
C ARG A 100 23.37 -42.70 16.18
N ALA A 101 24.54 -43.17 16.59
CA ALA A 101 24.84 -44.60 16.59
C ALA A 101 23.90 -45.39 17.51
N VAL A 102 23.57 -44.87 18.70
CA VAL A 102 22.58 -45.48 19.60
C VAL A 102 21.19 -45.51 18.97
N ASN A 103 20.75 -44.41 18.37
CA ASN A 103 19.45 -44.30 17.72
C ASN A 103 19.34 -45.25 16.51
N GLU A 104 20.39 -45.37 15.72
CA GLU A 104 20.44 -46.27 14.57
C GLU A 104 20.35 -47.74 15.00
N GLN A 105 21.08 -48.13 16.05
CA GLN A 105 20.96 -49.46 16.64
C GLN A 105 19.57 -49.72 17.22
N ALA A 106 18.97 -48.74 17.90
CA ALA A 106 17.62 -48.87 18.43
C ALA A 106 16.58 -49.03 17.30
N ASN A 107 16.72 -48.27 16.22
CA ASN A 107 15.85 -48.36 15.05
C ASN A 107 15.98 -49.74 14.37
N GLN A 108 17.20 -50.24 14.18
CA GLN A 108 17.43 -51.58 13.64
C GLN A 108 16.76 -52.67 14.50
N LYS A 109 16.94 -52.62 15.83
CA LYS A 109 16.28 -53.56 16.74
C LYS A 109 14.75 -53.50 16.64
N GLN A 110 14.19 -52.29 16.61
CA GLN A 110 12.75 -52.07 16.45
C GLN A 110 12.24 -52.60 15.12
N TYR A 111 13.01 -52.45 14.04
CA TYR A 111 12.67 -53.00 12.73
C TYR A 111 12.65 -54.52 12.75
N ASP A 112 13.70 -55.15 13.29
CA ASP A 112 13.80 -56.62 13.40
C ASP A 112 12.68 -57.19 14.29
N GLU A 113 12.37 -56.53 15.41
CA GLU A 113 11.27 -56.91 16.30
C GLU A 113 9.92 -56.82 15.59
N LYS A 114 9.67 -55.73 14.85
CA LYS A 114 8.46 -55.60 14.03
C LYS A 114 8.38 -56.66 12.94
N GLN A 115 9.49 -57.03 12.31
CA GLN A 115 9.50 -58.13 11.35
C GLN A 115 9.10 -59.46 12.01
N ARG A 116 9.66 -59.76 13.19
CA ARG A 116 9.29 -60.97 13.96
C ARG A 116 7.82 -60.93 14.35
N GLN A 117 7.35 -59.80 14.85
CA GLN A 117 5.95 -59.62 15.22
C GLN A 117 5.03 -59.79 14.01
N ALA A 118 5.37 -59.26 12.84
CA ALA A 118 4.57 -59.43 11.64
C ALA A 118 4.45 -60.91 11.22
N VAL A 119 5.50 -61.72 11.42
CA VAL A 119 5.46 -63.17 11.20
C VAL A 119 4.53 -63.86 12.21
N LEU A 120 4.62 -63.49 13.50
CA LEU A 120 3.74 -64.02 14.55
C LEU A 120 2.28 -63.63 14.31
N ASP A 121 2.01 -62.36 14.02
CA ASP A 121 0.68 -61.85 13.69
C ASP A 121 0.14 -62.54 12.44
N LYS A 122 0.98 -62.83 11.45
CA LYS A 122 0.57 -63.61 10.28
C LYS A 122 0.18 -65.03 10.69
N ALA A 123 0.99 -65.72 11.49
CA ALA A 123 0.67 -67.06 11.96
C ALA A 123 -0.63 -67.08 12.79
N GLN A 124 -0.83 -66.09 13.67
CA GLN A 124 -2.07 -65.91 14.42
C GLN A 124 -3.26 -65.62 13.50
N ARG A 125 -3.08 -64.78 12.47
CA ARG A 125 -4.13 -64.51 11.49
C ARG A 125 -4.49 -65.75 10.67
N ASP A 126 -3.51 -66.56 10.32
CA ASP A 126 -3.72 -67.81 9.59
C ASP A 126 -4.45 -68.84 10.49
N ALA A 127 -4.11 -68.90 11.79
CA ALA A 127 -4.78 -69.76 12.77
C ALA A 127 -6.23 -69.33 13.05
N ALA A 128 -6.48 -68.02 13.21
CA ALA A 128 -7.81 -67.47 13.43
C ALA A 128 -8.64 -67.31 12.13
N ALA A 129 -8.15 -67.83 11.00
CA ALA A 129 -8.83 -67.70 9.71
C ALA A 129 -10.16 -68.47 9.67
N SER A 130 -10.23 -69.66 10.30
CA SER A 130 -11.47 -70.44 10.41
C SER A 130 -12.52 -69.71 11.25
N ASP A 131 -12.10 -69.13 12.37
CA ASP A 131 -12.99 -68.41 13.27
C ASP A 131 -13.47 -67.10 12.63
N ARG A 132 -12.61 -66.40 11.89
CA ARG A 132 -13.02 -65.26 11.06
C ARG A 132 -13.99 -65.66 9.96
N ALA A 133 -13.80 -66.81 9.31
CA ALA A 133 -14.75 -67.30 8.30
C ALA A 133 -16.11 -67.65 8.92
N ALA A 134 -16.14 -68.16 10.16
CA ALA A 134 -17.37 -68.45 10.89
C ALA A 134 -18.13 -67.18 11.33
N ASN A 135 -17.41 -66.11 11.69
CA ASN A 135 -17.99 -64.84 12.14
C ASN A 135 -18.19 -63.81 11.02
N ALA A 136 -17.65 -64.06 9.82
CA ALA A 136 -17.82 -63.20 8.63
C ALA A 136 -19.27 -62.76 8.36
N PRO A 137 -20.31 -63.62 8.45
CA PRO A 137 -21.69 -63.16 8.24
C PRO A 137 -22.15 -62.17 9.31
N SER A 138 -21.85 -62.39 10.59
CA SER A 138 -22.24 -61.45 11.66
C SER A 138 -21.47 -60.14 11.60
N ASP A 139 -20.18 -60.19 11.24
CA ASP A 139 -19.34 -58.99 11.07
C ASP A 139 -19.85 -58.14 9.89
N ALA A 140 -20.20 -58.79 8.77
CA ALA A 140 -20.77 -58.11 7.61
C ALA A 140 -22.14 -57.47 7.91
N GLU A 141 -22.97 -58.11 8.73
CA GLU A 141 -24.23 -57.53 9.20
C GLU A 141 -24.01 -56.30 10.08
N HIS A 142 -23.05 -56.36 11.01
CA HIS A 142 -22.71 -55.24 11.88
C HIS A 142 -22.12 -54.06 11.09
N ASP A 143 -21.26 -54.34 10.12
CA ASP A 143 -20.69 -53.34 9.22
C ASP A 143 -21.77 -52.69 8.35
N ALA A 144 -22.70 -53.48 7.80
CA ALA A 144 -23.83 -52.98 7.03
C ALA A 144 -24.75 -52.08 7.87
N GLU A 145 -25.00 -52.43 9.13
CA GLU A 145 -25.76 -51.59 10.07
C GLU A 145 -25.03 -50.28 10.37
N MET A 146 -23.73 -50.33 10.67
CA MET A 146 -22.92 -49.15 10.94
C MET A 146 -22.85 -48.23 9.72
N GLN A 147 -22.72 -48.80 8.52
CA GLN A 147 -22.71 -48.03 7.28
C GLN A 147 -24.07 -47.37 7.02
N ARG A 148 -25.18 -48.06 7.26
CA ARG A 148 -26.52 -47.43 7.21
C ARG A 148 -26.66 -46.27 8.20
N LYS A 149 -26.13 -46.41 9.42
CA LYS A 149 -26.14 -45.33 10.42
C LYS A 149 -25.29 -44.14 9.97
N LEU A 150 -24.12 -44.38 9.39
CA LEU A 150 -23.27 -43.32 8.84
C LEU A 150 -23.94 -42.60 7.68
N ASP A 151 -24.58 -43.32 6.77
CA ASP A 151 -25.29 -42.72 5.65
C ASP A 151 -26.52 -41.92 6.10
N ALA A 152 -27.28 -42.43 7.08
CA ALA A 152 -28.37 -41.70 7.71
C ALA A 152 -27.86 -40.41 8.39
N ALA A 153 -26.76 -40.50 9.16
CA ALA A 153 -26.15 -39.34 9.81
C ALA A 153 -25.63 -38.30 8.79
N ARG A 154 -25.08 -38.75 7.66
CA ARG A 154 -24.65 -37.87 6.56
C ARG A 154 -25.82 -37.14 5.92
N GLN A 155 -26.92 -37.85 5.64
CA GLN A 155 -28.13 -37.24 5.09
C GLN A 155 -28.72 -36.21 6.05
N GLN A 156 -28.81 -36.54 7.33
CA GLN A 156 -29.29 -35.62 8.35
C GLN A 156 -28.38 -34.40 8.49
N GLY A 157 -27.05 -34.61 8.54
CA GLY A 157 -26.08 -33.52 8.57
C GLY A 157 -26.14 -32.60 7.35
N ALA A 158 -26.48 -33.13 6.17
CA ALA A 158 -26.68 -32.33 4.96
C ALA A 158 -27.93 -31.43 5.06
N LEU A 159 -29.04 -31.95 5.59
CA LEU A 159 -30.27 -31.17 5.83
C LEU A 159 -30.03 -30.06 6.88
N ASP A 160 -29.37 -30.39 7.97
CA ASP A 160 -29.03 -29.42 9.03
C ASP A 160 -28.05 -28.36 8.53
N ALA A 161 -27.09 -28.74 7.67
CA ALA A 161 -26.19 -27.79 7.02
C ALA A 161 -26.94 -26.85 6.07
N GLN A 162 -27.87 -27.37 5.28
CA GLN A 162 -28.70 -26.55 4.39
C GLN A 162 -29.55 -25.54 5.19
N GLN A 163 -30.16 -25.97 6.29
CA GLN A 163 -30.97 -25.10 7.15
C GLN A 163 -30.11 -24.03 7.84
N ARG A 164 -28.90 -24.38 8.30
CA ARG A 164 -27.95 -23.40 8.85
C ARG A 164 -27.53 -22.38 7.78
N ALA A 165 -27.24 -22.82 6.57
CA ALA A 165 -26.87 -21.93 5.47
C ALA A 165 -28.01 -20.97 5.09
N SER A 166 -29.26 -21.44 5.03
CA SER A 166 -30.41 -20.57 4.76
C SER A 166 -30.64 -19.55 5.88
N ASN A 167 -30.50 -19.97 7.13
CA ASN A 167 -30.65 -19.07 8.28
C ASN A 167 -29.54 -18.00 8.26
N GLU A 168 -28.30 -18.39 8.01
CA GLU A 168 -27.17 -17.48 7.90
C GLU A 168 -27.33 -16.49 6.74
N ALA A 169 -27.77 -16.96 5.57
CA ALA A 169 -28.06 -16.10 4.42
C ALA A 169 -29.13 -15.05 4.76
N SER A 170 -30.22 -15.45 5.43
CA SER A 170 -31.27 -14.53 5.84
C SER A 170 -30.77 -13.48 6.85
N TYR A 171 -29.87 -13.86 7.75
CA TYR A 171 -29.29 -12.97 8.73
C TYR A 171 -28.32 -11.98 8.08
N ARG A 172 -27.45 -12.45 7.19
CA ARG A 172 -26.54 -11.61 6.39
C ARG A 172 -27.31 -10.59 5.56
N GLN A 173 -28.41 -11.00 4.91
CA GLN A 173 -29.26 -10.09 4.15
C GLN A 173 -29.84 -8.98 5.04
N LYS A 174 -30.39 -9.34 6.21
CA LYS A 174 -30.92 -8.35 7.16
C LYS A 174 -29.85 -7.34 7.60
N GLN A 175 -28.62 -7.80 7.82
CA GLN A 175 -27.52 -6.90 8.16
C GLN A 175 -27.17 -5.94 7.02
N ALA A 176 -27.11 -6.44 5.77
CA ALA A 176 -26.84 -5.61 4.60
C ALA A 176 -27.94 -4.56 4.36
N ASP A 177 -29.20 -4.96 4.52
CA ASP A 177 -30.35 -4.05 4.41
C ASP A 177 -30.30 -2.95 5.48
N TYR A 178 -29.93 -3.32 6.71
CA TYR A 178 -29.77 -2.35 7.80
C TYR A 178 -28.66 -1.34 7.51
N GLN A 179 -27.50 -1.79 7.04
CA GLN A 179 -26.39 -0.90 6.66
C GLN A 179 -26.78 0.01 5.50
N THR A 180 -27.50 -0.52 4.51
CA THR A 180 -28.01 0.27 3.37
C THR A 180 -28.95 1.37 3.84
N LYS A 181 -29.87 1.06 4.76
CA LYS A 181 -30.77 2.05 5.36
C LYS A 181 -30.02 3.14 6.13
N LEU A 182 -28.97 2.78 6.87
CA LEU A 182 -28.14 3.77 7.56
C LEU A 182 -27.43 4.69 6.57
N LYS A 183 -26.81 4.14 5.53
CA LYS A 183 -26.16 4.94 4.47
C LYS A 183 -27.16 5.87 3.81
N GLN A 184 -28.34 5.37 3.43
CA GLN A 184 -29.37 6.18 2.81
C GLN A 184 -29.86 7.31 3.74
N ALA A 185 -30.01 7.04 5.04
CA ALA A 185 -30.35 8.07 6.00
C ALA A 185 -29.25 9.14 6.12
N HIS A 186 -27.98 8.76 6.10
CA HIS A 186 -26.86 9.71 6.09
C HIS A 186 -26.81 10.55 4.82
N ASP A 187 -26.98 9.93 3.65
CA ASP A 187 -26.98 10.62 2.37
C ASP A 187 -28.13 11.66 2.31
N ASN A 188 -29.33 11.27 2.76
CA ASN A 188 -30.48 12.16 2.84
C ASN A 188 -30.23 13.32 3.81
N ALA A 189 -29.70 13.03 5.00
CA ALA A 189 -29.40 14.07 5.99
C ALA A 189 -28.34 15.06 5.49
N ALA A 190 -27.35 14.58 4.72
CA ALA A 190 -26.32 15.41 4.10
C ALA A 190 -26.93 16.30 3.00
N ALA A 191 -27.79 15.75 2.13
CA ALA A 191 -28.49 16.51 1.11
C ALA A 191 -29.38 17.61 1.73
N ASP A 192 -30.14 17.27 2.78
CA ASP A 192 -30.97 18.23 3.51
C ASP A 192 -30.11 19.33 4.17
N ALA A 193 -28.95 18.98 4.71
CA ALA A 193 -28.02 19.95 5.30
C ALA A 193 -27.44 20.91 4.25
N GLN A 194 -27.07 20.41 3.06
CA GLN A 194 -26.63 21.23 1.93
C GLN A 194 -27.72 22.18 1.46
N GLN A 195 -28.94 21.66 1.27
CA GLN A 195 -30.07 22.48 0.85
C GLN A 195 -30.37 23.60 1.85
N ARG A 196 -30.26 23.33 3.15
CA ARG A 196 -30.40 24.36 4.20
C ARG A 196 -29.30 25.42 4.10
N ALA A 197 -28.05 25.02 3.87
CA ALA A 197 -26.93 25.95 3.72
C ALA A 197 -27.10 26.86 2.48
N ASP A 198 -27.46 26.28 1.34
CA ASP A 198 -27.71 27.01 0.10
C ASP A 198 -28.88 27.99 0.24
N ASN A 199 -29.96 27.56 0.88
CA ASN A 199 -31.11 28.42 1.13
C ASN A 199 -30.75 29.57 2.08
N ALA A 200 -29.94 29.32 3.11
CA ALA A 200 -29.45 30.35 4.02
C ALA A 200 -28.55 31.37 3.30
N GLN A 201 -27.66 30.92 2.41
CA GLN A 201 -26.83 31.79 1.57
C GLN A 201 -27.68 32.66 0.65
N LYS A 202 -28.61 32.06 -0.12
CA LYS A 202 -29.52 32.80 -0.99
C LYS A 202 -30.34 33.84 -0.23
N PHE A 203 -30.77 33.52 0.99
CA PHE A 203 -31.46 34.47 1.85
C PHE A 203 -30.55 35.63 2.25
N ALA A 204 -29.31 35.36 2.68
CA ALA A 204 -28.34 36.40 3.03
C ALA A 204 -28.01 37.31 1.82
N ASP A 205 -27.78 36.74 0.64
CA ASP A 205 -27.51 37.49 -0.58
C ASP A 205 -28.69 38.39 -0.95
N LYS A 206 -29.92 37.89 -0.80
CA LYS A 206 -31.13 38.68 -1.05
C LYS A 206 -31.25 39.86 -0.08
N GLN A 207 -30.89 39.67 1.19
CA GLN A 207 -30.87 40.76 2.18
C GLN A 207 -29.82 41.82 1.82
N GLN A 208 -28.62 41.40 1.40
CA GLN A 208 -27.57 42.32 0.95
C GLN A 208 -27.97 43.08 -0.31
N ALA A 209 -28.51 42.40 -1.31
CA ALA A 209 -28.98 43.02 -2.55
C ALA A 209 -30.10 44.04 -2.28
N ALA A 210 -31.03 43.72 -1.37
CA ALA A 210 -32.07 44.65 -0.96
C ALA A 210 -31.49 45.90 -0.26
N ALA A 211 -30.49 45.73 0.61
CA ALA A 211 -29.80 46.85 1.26
C ALA A 211 -29.03 47.73 0.27
N GLN A 212 -28.31 47.12 -0.69
CA GLN A 212 -27.60 47.84 -1.75
C GLN A 212 -28.55 48.60 -2.65
N HIS A 213 -29.64 47.97 -3.09
CA HIS A 213 -30.65 48.62 -3.92
C HIS A 213 -31.27 49.82 -3.21
N LYS A 214 -31.59 49.68 -1.90
CA LYS A 214 -32.07 50.80 -1.09
C LYS A 214 -31.06 51.96 -1.08
N ALA A 215 -29.78 51.67 -0.86
CA ALA A 215 -28.72 52.68 -0.86
C ALA A 215 -28.56 53.37 -2.24
N ASP A 216 -28.60 52.62 -3.34
CA ASP A 216 -28.54 53.17 -4.70
C ASP A 216 -29.74 54.11 -4.98
N VAL A 217 -30.95 53.69 -4.59
CA VAL A 217 -32.15 54.52 -4.73
C VAL A 217 -32.01 55.82 -3.92
N GLU A 218 -31.56 55.74 -2.66
CA GLU A 218 -31.31 56.93 -1.82
C GLU A 218 -30.25 57.84 -2.43
N GLN A 219 -29.17 57.29 -3.00
CA GLN A 219 -28.12 58.07 -3.66
C GLN A 219 -28.61 58.74 -4.94
N ARG A 220 -29.41 58.05 -5.76
CA ARG A 220 -30.06 58.62 -6.95
C ARG A 220 -31.00 59.77 -6.59
N GLN A 221 -31.78 59.61 -5.53
CA GLN A 221 -32.67 60.67 -5.03
C GLN A 221 -31.89 61.91 -4.57
N LYS A 222 -30.80 61.73 -3.80
CA LYS A 222 -29.93 62.84 -3.40
C LYS A 222 -29.32 63.56 -4.60
N THR A 223 -28.78 62.80 -5.55
CA THR A 223 -28.16 63.36 -6.76
C THR A 223 -29.18 64.12 -7.61
N ALA A 224 -30.41 63.62 -7.73
CA ALA A 224 -31.50 64.31 -8.42
C ALA A 224 -31.89 65.62 -7.71
N ALA A 225 -32.01 65.60 -6.38
CA ALA A 225 -32.30 66.80 -5.59
C ALA A 225 -31.17 67.84 -5.68
N ASP A 226 -29.91 67.42 -5.64
CA ASP A 226 -28.75 68.31 -5.77
C ASP A 226 -28.67 68.94 -7.16
N LYS A 227 -28.94 68.16 -8.22
CA LYS A 227 -29.04 68.69 -9.59
C LYS A 227 -30.17 69.72 -9.73
N GLN A 228 -31.33 69.47 -9.11
CA GLN A 228 -32.43 70.44 -9.11
C GLN A 228 -32.04 71.75 -8.41
N LYS A 229 -31.40 71.68 -7.23
CA LYS A 229 -30.91 72.88 -6.53
C LYS A 229 -29.88 73.66 -7.35
N GLN A 230 -28.94 72.97 -8.00
CA GLN A 230 -27.96 73.62 -8.88
C GLN A 230 -28.62 74.33 -10.06
N GLN A 231 -29.65 73.71 -10.64
CA GLN A 231 -30.40 74.30 -11.75
C GLN A 231 -31.20 75.53 -11.29
N GLU A 232 -31.88 75.47 -10.15
CA GLU A 232 -32.57 76.62 -9.54
C GLU A 232 -31.59 77.77 -9.24
N GLU A 233 -30.39 77.47 -8.76
CA GLU A 233 -29.38 78.49 -8.46
C GLU A 233 -28.81 79.13 -9.73
N GLN A 234 -28.60 78.35 -10.81
CA GLN A 234 -28.21 78.87 -12.12
C GLN A 234 -29.29 79.77 -12.74
N ASP A 235 -30.56 79.34 -12.68
CA ASP A 235 -31.69 80.12 -13.16
C ASP A 235 -31.84 81.43 -12.36
N ARG A 236 -31.63 81.40 -11.03
CA ARG A 236 -31.63 82.60 -10.18
C ARG A 236 -30.50 83.56 -10.56
N GLN A 237 -29.28 83.06 -10.76
CA GLN A 237 -28.15 83.90 -11.19
C GLN A 237 -28.39 84.52 -12.58
N GLN A 238 -28.98 83.78 -13.53
CA GLN A 238 -29.36 84.34 -14.84
C GLN A 238 -30.44 85.43 -14.73
N GLN A 239 -31.46 85.24 -13.88
CA GLN A 239 -32.46 86.26 -13.62
C GLN A 239 -31.85 87.51 -12.98
N GLU A 240 -30.94 87.35 -12.02
CA GLU A 240 -30.19 88.45 -11.39
C GLU A 240 -29.33 89.21 -12.41
N GLN A 241 -28.61 88.51 -13.31
CA GLN A 241 -27.84 89.13 -14.38
C GLN A 241 -28.72 89.89 -15.39
N ASN A 242 -29.85 89.31 -15.80
CA ASN A 242 -30.79 89.97 -16.71
C ASN A 242 -31.43 91.22 -16.07
N GLN A 243 -31.73 91.20 -14.76
CA GLN A 243 -32.18 92.39 -14.03
C GLN A 243 -31.11 93.48 -13.98
N GLN A 244 -29.83 93.13 -13.77
CA GLN A 244 -28.72 94.09 -13.78
C GLN A 244 -28.51 94.73 -15.16
N GLN A 245 -28.69 93.97 -16.26
CA GLN A 245 -28.60 94.53 -17.62
C GLN A 245 -29.76 95.48 -17.95
N GLN A 246 -30.97 95.24 -17.43
CA GLN A 246 -32.12 96.16 -17.64
C GLN A 246 -32.03 97.44 -16.81
N GLN A 247 -31.24 97.45 -15.73
CA GLN A 247 -31.01 98.64 -14.90
C GLN A 247 -29.87 99.55 -15.39
N ASN A 248 -29.25 99.23 -16.54
CA ASN A 248 -28.19 100.04 -17.13
C ASN A 248 -28.57 100.65 -18.50
N PRO A 249 -29.50 101.64 -18.57
CA PRO A 249 -29.80 102.38 -19.80
C PRO A 249 -28.95 103.65 -19.89
N GLN A 250 -27.86 103.62 -20.64
CA GLN A 250 -27.13 104.81 -21.10
C GLN A 250 -26.46 104.44 -22.44
N LYS A 251 -26.48 105.23 -23.52
CA LYS A 251 -26.89 106.60 -23.81
C LYS A 251 -26.99 106.69 -25.33
#